data_AF-A0A2G5TRZ6-F1
#
_entry.id   AF-A0A2G5TRZ6-F1
#
_cell.length_a   1.000
_cell.length_b   1.000
_cell.length_c   1.000
_cell.angle_alpha   90.00
_cell.angle_beta   90.00
_cell.angle_gamma   90.00
#
_symmetry.space_group_name_H-M   'P 1'
#
loop_
_entity.id
_entity.type
_entity.pdbx_description
1 polymer ?
#
loop_
_entity_poly.entity_id
_entity_poly.type
_entity_poly.pdbx_seq_one_letter_code
_entity_poly.pdbx_strand_id
1 'polypeptide(L)'
;MTTYCSENYKFSYLDSPEFLIASLHILGCLSIPVHMFGAYCILFITPKTMESVKIAMLNYHFLTFLTDLMFSVLATPYFLAPSFIASAVGIFEKLGVDPILQMCSMVIFHEILFFSIVQILENRYMVICDVHWIWKKVRVPWLIWSYATIPFFSLPIYLAAPENPLLSKSEALEVFISVIIDNLLIFSDIFVTMFRIVIKVKIVLRK
;
A
#
# COMPACT_ATOMS: atom_id res chain seq x y z
N MET A 1 -27.95 -19.87 -11.60
CA MET A 1 -26.86 -19.29 -12.41
C MET A 1 -27.34 -17.94 -12.91
N THR A 2 -27.03 -16.88 -12.19
CA THR A 2 -27.35 -15.51 -12.60
C THR A 2 -26.27 -15.03 -13.54
N THR A 3 -26.62 -14.80 -14.80
CA THR A 3 -25.73 -14.26 -15.83
C THR A 3 -25.47 -12.78 -15.51
N TYR A 4 -24.26 -12.45 -15.04
CA TYR A 4 -23.88 -11.08 -14.65
C TYR A 4 -23.67 -10.13 -15.84
N CYS A 5 -23.82 -10.61 -17.09
CA CYS A 5 -23.61 -9.83 -18.31
C CYS A 5 -24.89 -9.74 -19.14
N SER A 6 -25.08 -8.60 -19.82
CA SER A 6 -26.16 -8.41 -20.80
C SER A 6 -26.07 -9.46 -21.92
N GLU A 7 -27.20 -9.95 -22.40
CA GLU A 7 -27.26 -10.96 -23.49
C GLU A 7 -26.55 -10.52 -24.78
N ASN A 8 -26.37 -9.20 -24.98
CA ASN A 8 -25.67 -8.64 -26.13
C ASN A 8 -24.17 -8.38 -25.89
N TYR A 9 -23.64 -8.72 -24.72
CA TYR A 9 -22.24 -8.47 -24.38
C TYR A 9 -21.32 -9.43 -25.15
N LYS A 10 -20.34 -8.87 -25.86
CA LYS A 10 -19.27 -9.64 -26.51
C LYS A 10 -17.98 -9.46 -25.72
N PHE A 11 -17.49 -10.55 -25.16
CA PHE A 11 -16.20 -10.58 -24.48
C PHE A 11 -15.08 -10.18 -25.46
N SER A 12 -14.33 -9.14 -25.12
CA SER A 12 -13.18 -8.65 -25.88
C SER A 12 -11.88 -8.98 -25.17
N TYR A 13 -10.74 -8.85 -25.86
CA TYR A 13 -9.43 -8.99 -25.24
C TYR A 13 -9.22 -8.00 -24.08
N LEU A 14 -9.82 -6.81 -24.15
CA LEU A 14 -9.73 -5.80 -23.09
C LEU A 14 -10.39 -6.25 -21.78
N ASP A 15 -11.31 -7.21 -21.85
CA ASP A 15 -12.00 -7.79 -20.69
C ASP A 15 -11.23 -8.98 -20.09
N SER A 16 -10.11 -9.36 -20.71
CA SER A 16 -9.36 -10.56 -20.35
C SER A 16 -8.33 -10.29 -19.25
N PRO A 17 -8.08 -11.27 -18.36
CA PRO A 17 -7.02 -11.18 -17.35
C PRO A 17 -5.64 -10.91 -17.97
N GLU A 18 -5.37 -11.50 -19.12
CA GLU A 18 -4.10 -11.39 -19.83
C GLU A 18 -3.83 -9.94 -20.24
N PHE A 19 -4.85 -9.21 -20.67
CA PHE A 19 -4.71 -7.79 -21.00
C PHE A 19 -4.37 -6.95 -19.76
N LEU A 20 -5.03 -7.19 -18.62
CA LEU A 20 -4.76 -6.49 -17.37
C LEU A 20 -3.33 -6.74 -16.90
N ILE A 21 -2.90 -8.00 -16.84
CA ILE A 21 -1.56 -8.39 -16.42
C ILE A 21 -0.50 -7.81 -17.36
N ALA A 22 -0.71 -7.90 -18.67
CA ALA A 22 0.21 -7.33 -19.66
C ALA A 22 0.32 -5.80 -19.50
N SER A 23 -0.81 -5.12 -19.32
CA SER A 23 -0.84 -3.66 -19.12
C SER A 23 -0.09 -3.25 -17.85
N LEU A 24 -0.29 -3.96 -16.74
CA LEU A 24 0.42 -3.72 -15.49
C LEU A 24 1.92 -3.94 -15.63
N HIS A 25 2.36 -5.01 -16.30
CA HIS A 25 3.79 -5.23 -16.59
C HIS A 25 4.39 -4.12 -17.44
N ILE A 26 3.71 -3.68 -18.51
CA ILE A 26 4.16 -2.57 -19.35
C ILE A 26 4.28 -1.29 -18.52
N LEU A 27 3.27 -0.99 -17.69
CA LEU A 27 3.29 0.17 -16.80
C LEU A 27 4.45 0.09 -15.79
N GLY A 28 4.71 -1.08 -15.22
CA GLY A 28 5.85 -1.33 -14.35
C GLY A 28 7.19 -1.11 -15.05
N CYS A 29 7.34 -1.57 -16.29
CA CYS A 29 8.56 -1.32 -17.07
C CYS A 29 8.75 0.18 -17.37
N LEU A 30 7.67 0.91 -17.64
CA LEU A 30 7.71 2.36 -17.88
C LEU A 30 7.90 3.17 -16.59
N SER A 31 7.50 2.66 -15.43
CA SER A 31 7.68 3.35 -14.16
C SER A 31 9.14 3.35 -13.70
N ILE A 32 9.93 2.31 -14.01
CA ILE A 32 11.34 2.21 -13.66
C ILE A 32 12.16 3.45 -14.09
N PRO A 33 12.18 3.88 -15.38
CA PRO A 33 12.92 5.07 -15.78
C PRO A 33 12.40 6.36 -15.12
N VAL A 34 11.09 6.46 -14.88
CA VAL A 34 10.49 7.60 -14.18
C VAL A 34 10.98 7.65 -12.73
N HIS A 35 11.01 6.51 -12.04
CA HIS A 35 11.51 6.40 -10.66
C HIS A 35 13.01 6.68 -10.57
N MET A 36 13.81 6.22 -11.53
CA MET A 36 15.24 6.55 -11.61
C MET A 36 15.45 8.07 -11.78
N PHE A 37 14.67 8.71 -12.65
CA PHE A 37 14.72 10.17 -12.81
C PHE A 37 14.28 10.90 -11.55
N GLY A 38 13.23 10.43 -10.86
CA GLY A 38 12.79 10.98 -9.58
C GLY A 38 13.87 10.88 -8.50
N ALA A 39 14.52 9.72 -8.38
CA ALA A 39 15.62 9.51 -7.44
C ALA A 39 16.80 10.43 -7.74
N TYR A 40 17.15 10.62 -9.02
CA TYR A 40 18.16 11.58 -9.45
C TYR A 40 17.80 13.01 -9.00
N CYS A 41 16.56 13.44 -9.24
CA CYS A 41 16.10 14.77 -8.80
C CYS A 41 16.22 14.94 -7.28
N ILE A 42 15.81 13.94 -6.50
CA ILE A 42 15.91 14.00 -5.04
C ILE A 42 17.36 14.08 -4.57
N LEU A 43 18.27 13.31 -5.18
CA LEU A 43 19.66 13.26 -4.75
C LEU A 43 20.46 14.50 -5.16
N PHE A 44 20.25 15.02 -6.37
CA PHE A 44 21.13 16.03 -6.95
C PHE A 44 20.49 17.41 -7.11
N ILE A 45 19.16 17.51 -7.21
CA ILE A 45 18.45 18.77 -7.44
C ILE A 45 17.86 19.36 -6.15
N THR A 46 17.62 18.55 -5.12
CA THR A 46 17.07 19.02 -3.83
C THR A 46 17.91 20.18 -3.25
N PRO A 47 17.31 21.35 -3.01
CA PRO A 47 18.03 22.53 -2.54
C PRO A 47 18.51 22.36 -1.09
N LYS A 48 19.59 23.05 -0.71
CA LYS A 48 20.18 23.01 0.64
C LYS A 48 19.16 23.37 1.75
N THR A 49 18.21 24.24 1.46
CA THR A 49 17.14 24.62 2.42
C THR A 49 16.22 23.46 2.80
N MET A 50 16.18 22.38 2.02
CA MET A 50 15.36 21.18 2.24
C MET A 50 16.20 19.95 2.58
N GLU A 51 17.49 20.12 2.87
CA GLU A 51 18.42 19.01 3.14
C GLU A 51 17.97 18.14 4.32
N SER A 52 17.39 18.75 5.36
CA SER A 52 16.87 18.05 6.53
C SER A 52 15.74 17.05 6.23
N VAL A 53 15.01 17.24 5.11
CA VAL A 53 13.89 16.38 4.69
C VAL A 53 14.32 15.40 3.59
N LYS A 54 15.49 15.60 2.98
CA LYS A 54 16.00 14.83 1.83
C LYS A 54 16.00 13.32 2.07
N ILE A 55 16.47 12.88 3.24
CA ILE A 55 16.52 11.45 3.60
C ILE A 55 15.10 10.85 3.66
N ALA A 56 14.14 11.57 4.24
CA ALA A 56 12.76 11.09 4.31
C ALA A 56 12.07 11.07 2.93
N MET A 57 12.37 12.06 2.07
CA MET A 57 11.90 12.05 0.68
C MET A 57 12.48 10.87 -0.10
N LEU A 58 13.77 10.58 0.08
CA LEU A 58 14.41 9.44 -0.57
C LEU A 58 13.82 8.11 -0.08
N ASN A 59 13.56 7.97 1.22
CA ASN A 59 12.93 6.79 1.80
C ASN A 59 11.54 6.56 1.22
N TYR A 60 10.68 7.58 1.21
CA TYR A 60 9.35 7.51 0.60
C TYR A 60 9.42 7.17 -0.89
N HIS A 61 10.32 7.81 -1.65
CA HIS A 61 10.47 7.55 -3.08
C HIS A 61 10.91 6.10 -3.35
N PHE A 62 11.85 5.60 -2.56
CA PHE A 62 12.28 4.20 -2.64
C PHE A 62 11.15 3.23 -2.29
N LEU A 63 10.38 3.50 -1.24
CA LEU A 63 9.21 2.70 -0.88
C LEU A 63 8.13 2.75 -1.95
N THR A 64 7.91 3.91 -2.58
CA THR A 64 6.97 4.05 -3.71
C THR A 64 7.41 3.18 -4.88
N PHE A 65 8.69 3.23 -5.25
CA PHE A 65 9.24 2.37 -6.29
C PHE A 65 9.08 0.87 -5.99
N LEU A 66 9.36 0.46 -4.74
CA LEU A 66 9.17 -0.93 -4.33
C LEU A 66 7.70 -1.35 -4.39
N THR A 67 6.77 -0.51 -3.91
CA THR A 67 5.34 -0.78 -3.98
C THR A 67 4.87 -0.86 -5.44
N ASP A 68 5.30 0.04 -6.31
CA ASP A 68 4.96 -0.05 -7.74
C ASP A 68 5.46 -1.35 -8.35
N LEU A 69 6.70 -1.76 -8.06
CA LEU A 69 7.26 -3.03 -8.55
C LEU A 69 6.49 -4.25 -8.02
N MET A 70 6.10 -4.22 -6.75
CA MET A 70 5.30 -5.27 -6.12
C MET A 70 3.95 -5.46 -6.80
N PHE A 71 3.25 -4.36 -7.09
CA PHE A 71 1.89 -4.37 -7.67
C PHE A 71 1.88 -4.53 -9.19
N SER A 72 2.97 -4.24 -9.90
CA SER A 72 3.02 -4.31 -11.36
C SER A 72 3.72 -5.55 -11.92
N VAL A 73 4.72 -6.09 -11.21
CA VAL A 73 5.60 -7.16 -11.74
C VAL A 73 5.70 -8.37 -10.82
N LEU A 74 5.87 -8.17 -9.51
CA LEU A 74 6.21 -9.28 -8.63
C LEU A 74 5.00 -10.14 -8.28
N ALA A 75 3.90 -9.54 -7.85
CA ALA A 75 2.74 -10.28 -7.35
C ALA A 75 1.41 -9.87 -8.00
N THR A 76 1.41 -8.81 -8.82
CA THR A 76 0.29 -8.22 -9.59
C THR A 76 -1.12 -8.68 -9.19
N PRO A 77 -1.90 -7.83 -8.50
CA PRO A 77 -3.21 -8.23 -8.00
C PRO A 77 -4.19 -8.39 -9.17
N TYR A 78 -4.94 -9.49 -9.13
CA TYR A 78 -6.03 -9.78 -10.03
C TYR A 78 -7.33 -9.89 -9.25
N PHE A 79 -8.31 -9.05 -9.56
CA PHE A 79 -9.61 -9.03 -8.89
C PHE A 79 -10.76 -9.08 -9.89
N LEU A 80 -11.57 -10.13 -9.82
CA LEU A 80 -12.82 -10.25 -10.59
C LEU A 80 -14.01 -9.89 -9.70
N ALA A 81 -14.60 -8.71 -9.93
CA ALA A 81 -15.73 -8.18 -9.17
C ALA A 81 -17.00 -9.08 -9.14
N PRO A 82 -17.43 -9.76 -10.21
CA PRO A 82 -18.68 -10.54 -10.19
C PRO A 82 -18.53 -11.96 -9.63
N SER A 83 -17.30 -12.50 -9.60
CA SER A 83 -17.02 -13.82 -9.03
C SER A 83 -16.24 -13.75 -7.72
N PHE A 84 -15.93 -12.54 -7.25
CA PHE A 84 -15.11 -12.27 -6.07
C PHE A 84 -13.81 -13.11 -6.06
N ILE A 85 -13.18 -13.31 -7.21
CA ILE A 85 -11.91 -14.05 -7.27
C ILE A 85 -10.77 -13.05 -7.12
N ALA A 86 -10.04 -13.14 -6.01
CA ALA A 86 -8.78 -12.46 -5.79
C ALA A 86 -7.63 -13.46 -5.98
N SER A 87 -6.72 -13.17 -6.90
CA SER A 87 -5.49 -13.94 -7.11
C SER A 87 -4.31 -13.00 -7.30
N ALA A 88 -3.10 -13.46 -7.00
CA ALA A 88 -1.86 -12.74 -7.20
C ALA A 88 -1.09 -13.46 -8.32
N VAL A 89 -0.83 -12.76 -9.42
CA VAL A 89 -0.19 -13.32 -10.61
C VAL A 89 1.11 -12.56 -10.85
N GLY A 90 2.23 -13.24 -11.08
CA GLY A 90 3.50 -12.52 -11.26
C GLY A 90 4.74 -13.37 -11.18
N ILE A 91 5.88 -12.73 -10.94
CA ILE A 91 7.16 -13.44 -10.74
C ILE A 91 7.10 -14.34 -9.49
N PHE A 92 6.46 -13.89 -8.40
CA PHE A 92 6.35 -14.68 -7.17
C PHE A 92 5.52 -15.94 -7.34
N GLU A 93 4.46 -15.90 -8.14
CA GLU A 93 3.71 -17.09 -8.53
C GLU A 93 4.60 -18.08 -9.31
N LYS A 94 5.40 -17.59 -10.28
CA LYS A 94 6.36 -18.43 -11.03
C LYS A 94 7.43 -19.05 -10.16
N LEU A 95 7.76 -18.42 -9.03
CA LEU A 95 8.69 -18.91 -8.03
C LEU A 95 8.02 -19.84 -6.99
N GLY A 96 6.71 -20.07 -7.08
CA GLY A 96 5.96 -20.93 -6.17
C GLY A 96 5.67 -20.32 -4.80
N VAL A 97 5.68 -18.98 -4.69
CA VAL A 97 5.30 -18.28 -3.44
C VAL A 97 3.79 -18.39 -3.24
N ASP A 98 3.37 -18.72 -2.02
CA ASP A 98 1.96 -18.81 -1.64
C ASP A 98 1.19 -17.51 -1.96
N PRO A 99 0.05 -17.57 -2.69
CA PRO A 99 -0.77 -16.40 -3.01
C PRO A 99 -1.21 -15.57 -1.79
N ILE A 100 -1.44 -16.21 -0.64
CA ILE A 100 -1.82 -15.53 0.61
C ILE A 100 -0.64 -14.70 1.11
N LEU A 101 0.58 -15.25 1.07
CA LEU A 101 1.79 -14.51 1.46
C LEU A 101 2.07 -13.36 0.49
N GLN A 102 1.82 -13.54 -0.81
CA GLN A 102 1.91 -12.48 -1.79
C GLN A 102 0.94 -11.33 -1.45
N MET A 103 -0.31 -11.65 -1.10
CA MET A 103 -1.32 -10.67 -0.73
C MET A 103 -1.00 -9.93 0.58
N CYS A 104 -0.59 -10.66 1.63
CA CYS A 104 -0.12 -10.06 2.88
C CYS A 104 1.06 -9.11 2.63
N SER A 105 2.00 -9.50 1.76
CA SER A 105 3.14 -8.66 1.39
C SER A 105 2.70 -7.36 0.70
N MET A 106 1.75 -7.43 -0.25
CA MET A 106 1.21 -6.23 -0.91
C MET A 106 0.60 -5.24 0.08
N VAL A 107 -0.20 -5.74 1.03
CA VAL A 107 -0.83 -4.91 2.08
C VAL A 107 0.23 -4.25 2.94
N ILE A 108 1.26 -4.99 3.36
CA ILE A 108 2.39 -4.44 4.13
C ILE A 108 3.10 -3.32 3.35
N PHE A 109 3.44 -3.55 2.07
CA PHE A 109 4.11 -2.52 1.24
C PHE A 109 3.24 -1.27 1.06
N HIS A 110 1.93 -1.46 0.90
CA HIS A 110 0.96 -0.37 0.81
C HIS A 110 0.93 0.46 2.10
N GLU A 111 0.83 -0.19 3.25
CA GLU A 111 0.79 0.49 4.55
C GLU A 111 2.11 1.19 4.90
N ILE A 112 3.26 0.56 4.65
CA ILE A 112 4.57 1.17 4.83
C ILE A 112 4.69 2.45 3.98
N LEU A 113 4.21 2.41 2.74
CA LEU A 113 4.17 3.57 1.86
C LEU A 113 3.34 4.69 2.49
N PHE A 114 2.14 4.41 2.98
CA PHE A 114 1.29 5.40 3.65
C PHE A 114 1.99 6.04 4.87
N PHE A 115 2.58 5.24 5.75
CA PHE A 115 3.30 5.78 6.92
C PHE A 115 4.53 6.60 6.55
N SER A 116 5.20 6.29 5.43
CA SER A 116 6.32 7.09 4.95
C SER A 116 5.90 8.48 4.44
N ILE A 117 4.67 8.65 3.93
CA ILE A 117 4.08 9.97 3.65
C ILE A 117 3.93 10.75 4.96
N VAL A 118 3.41 10.11 6.02
CA VAL A 118 3.26 10.72 7.34
C VAL A 118 4.60 11.22 7.88
N GLN A 119 5.65 10.41 7.73
CA GLN A 119 7.00 10.77 8.14
C GLN A 119 7.52 12.03 7.41
N ILE A 120 7.25 12.17 6.11
CA ILE A 120 7.61 13.40 5.37
C ILE A 120 6.85 14.60 5.93
N LEU A 121 5.54 14.47 6.13
CA LEU A 121 4.70 15.56 6.66
C LEU A 121 5.17 15.97 8.06
N GLU A 122 5.52 15.00 8.90
CA GLU A 122 6.06 15.25 10.24
C GLU A 122 7.42 15.95 10.19
N ASN A 123 8.29 15.54 9.27
CA ASN A 123 9.59 16.21 9.06
C ASN A 123 9.43 17.64 8.59
N ARG A 124 8.51 17.91 7.64
CA ARG A 124 8.21 19.27 7.19
C ARG A 124 7.62 20.13 8.30
N TYR A 125 6.73 19.57 9.11
CA TYR A 125 6.14 20.26 10.26
C TYR A 125 7.22 20.78 11.22
N MET A 126 8.29 20.00 11.44
CA MET A 126 9.38 20.35 12.37
C MET A 126 10.30 21.46 11.87
N VAL A 127 10.35 21.66 10.56
CA VAL A 127 11.16 22.71 9.93
C VAL A 127 10.39 24.03 9.86
N ILE A 128 9.08 23.96 9.57
CA ILE A 128 8.25 25.15 9.32
C ILE A 128 7.70 25.75 10.62
N CYS A 129 7.32 24.90 11.58
CA CYS A 129 6.68 25.34 12.81
C CYS A 129 7.69 25.42 13.97
N ASP A 130 7.48 26.36 14.89
CA ASP A 130 8.18 26.34 16.17
C ASP A 130 7.54 25.26 17.08
N VAL A 131 8.20 24.11 17.13
CA VAL A 131 7.67 22.91 17.77
C VAL A 131 8.11 22.82 19.23
N HIS A 132 7.14 22.63 20.13
CA HIS A 132 7.36 22.40 21.55
C HIS A 132 8.29 21.19 21.81
N TRP A 133 9.19 21.31 22.78
CA TRP A 133 10.25 20.32 23.05
C TRP A 133 9.72 18.92 23.41
N ILE A 134 8.55 18.84 24.04
CA ILE A 134 7.87 17.57 24.37
C ILE A 134 7.57 16.79 23.08
N TRP A 135 7.02 17.47 22.07
CA TRP A 135 6.66 16.82 20.81
C TRP A 135 7.90 16.32 20.05
N LYS A 136 9.03 17.04 20.13
CA LYS A 136 10.32 16.59 19.58
C LYS A 136 10.80 15.26 20.17
N LYS A 137 10.47 14.96 21.44
CA LYS A 137 10.78 13.67 22.08
C LYS A 137 9.75 12.59 21.78
N VAL A 138 8.45 12.93 21.83
CA VAL A 138 7.34 11.99 21.64
C VAL A 138 7.21 11.50 20.19
N ARG A 139 7.59 12.32 19.21
CA ARG A 139 7.46 11.99 17.77
C ARG A 139 8.19 10.71 17.37
N VAL A 140 9.38 10.45 17.92
CA VAL A 140 10.26 9.37 17.43
C VAL A 140 9.69 8.03 17.88
N PRO A 141 9.36 7.81 19.17
CA PRO A 141 8.62 6.64 19.60
C PRO A 141 7.29 6.46 18.88
N TRP A 142 6.56 7.55 18.61
CA TRP A 142 5.28 7.48 17.89
C TRP A 142 5.44 6.98 16.44
N LEU A 143 6.45 7.48 15.70
CA LEU A 143 6.76 7.00 14.36
C LEU A 143 7.21 5.54 14.38
N ILE A 144 8.10 5.17 15.31
CA ILE A 144 8.58 3.78 15.45
C ILE A 144 7.42 2.83 15.73
N TRP A 145 6.54 3.19 16.68
CA TRP A 145 5.35 2.42 17.00
C TRP A 145 4.45 2.24 15.78
N SER A 146 4.23 3.31 15.01
CA SER A 146 3.39 3.28 13.81
C SER A 146 3.91 2.28 12.77
N TYR A 147 5.23 2.27 12.51
CA TYR A 147 5.83 1.28 11.62
C TYR A 147 5.79 -0.15 12.19
N ALA A 148 5.98 -0.29 13.51
CA ALA A 148 5.95 -1.60 14.16
C ALA A 148 4.57 -2.25 14.13
N THR A 149 3.49 -1.47 14.06
CA THR A 149 2.12 -2.01 13.97
C THR A 149 1.74 -2.57 12.60
N ILE A 150 2.47 -2.23 11.53
CA ILE A 150 2.12 -2.59 10.15
C ILE A 150 1.97 -4.11 9.93
N PRO A 151 2.91 -4.98 10.35
CA PRO A 151 2.76 -6.41 10.12
C PRO A 151 1.50 -7.01 10.77
N PHE A 152 1.01 -6.40 11.86
CA PHE A 152 -0.19 -6.86 12.57
C PHE A 152 -1.47 -6.60 11.79
N PHE A 153 -1.53 -5.58 10.93
CA PHE A 153 -2.69 -5.33 10.07
C PHE A 153 -2.86 -6.37 8.96
N SER A 154 -1.77 -7.04 8.57
CA SER A 154 -1.82 -8.15 7.61
C SER A 154 -2.27 -9.49 8.21
N LEU A 155 -2.28 -9.60 9.55
CA LEU A 155 -2.57 -10.85 10.26
C LEU A 155 -4.03 -11.33 10.08
N PRO A 156 -5.07 -10.48 10.16
CA PRO A 156 -6.45 -10.92 9.96
C PRO A 156 -6.67 -11.49 8.55
N ILE A 157 -5.97 -10.97 7.54
CA ILE A 157 -6.00 -11.49 6.17
C ILE A 157 -5.41 -12.90 6.17
N TYR A 158 -4.23 -13.09 6.75
CA TYR A 158 -3.61 -14.42 6.83
C TYR A 158 -4.50 -15.45 7.54
N LEU A 159 -5.16 -15.06 8.64
CA LEU A 159 -6.04 -15.94 9.42
C LEU A 159 -7.39 -16.22 8.74
N ALA A 160 -7.90 -15.30 7.93
CA ALA A 160 -9.14 -15.47 7.18
C ALA A 160 -8.96 -16.25 5.88
N ALA A 161 -7.72 -16.58 5.50
CA ALA A 161 -7.42 -17.21 4.23
C ALA A 161 -7.96 -18.65 4.18
N PRO A 162 -8.66 -19.04 3.09
CA PRO A 162 -9.20 -20.39 2.97
C PRO A 162 -8.08 -21.42 2.70
N GLU A 163 -8.08 -22.53 3.44
CA GLU A 163 -7.08 -23.62 3.27
C GLU A 163 -7.10 -24.27 1.87
N ASN A 164 -8.24 -24.22 1.17
CA ASN A 164 -8.38 -24.79 -0.18
C ASN A 164 -9.13 -23.81 -1.11
N PRO A 165 -8.43 -22.93 -1.85
CA PRO A 165 -9.06 -21.91 -2.71
C PRO A 165 -9.90 -22.49 -3.87
N LEU A 166 -9.68 -23.76 -4.25
CA LEU A 166 -10.43 -24.46 -5.30
C LEU A 166 -11.67 -25.22 -4.79
N LEU A 167 -11.74 -25.49 -3.47
CA LEU A 167 -12.85 -26.22 -2.82
C LEU A 167 -13.70 -25.33 -1.91
N SER A 168 -13.25 -24.10 -1.64
CA SER A 168 -14.00 -23.15 -0.85
C SER A 168 -15.21 -22.65 -1.64
N LYS A 169 -16.40 -22.92 -1.10
CA LYS A 169 -17.66 -22.31 -1.56
C LYS A 169 -17.45 -20.80 -1.75
N SER A 170 -18.10 -20.21 -2.74
CA SER A 170 -18.06 -18.76 -3.03
C SER A 170 -18.20 -17.90 -1.76
N GLU A 171 -18.96 -18.37 -0.78
CA GLU A 171 -19.16 -17.76 0.54
C GLU A 171 -17.86 -17.50 1.33
N ALA A 172 -16.90 -18.43 1.36
CA ALA A 172 -15.66 -18.25 2.12
C ALA A 172 -14.71 -17.24 1.46
N LEU A 173 -14.78 -17.13 0.13
CA LEU A 173 -14.02 -16.16 -0.65
C LEU A 173 -14.61 -14.74 -0.50
N GLU A 174 -15.94 -14.64 -0.44
CA GLU A 174 -16.64 -13.39 -0.11
C GLU A 174 -16.25 -12.88 1.28
N VAL A 175 -16.20 -13.76 2.29
CA VAL A 175 -15.75 -13.41 3.66
C VAL A 175 -14.28 -12.98 3.66
N PHE A 176 -13.42 -13.66 2.91
CA PHE A 176 -12.00 -13.29 2.82
C PHE A 176 -11.82 -11.88 2.22
N ILE A 177 -12.56 -11.56 1.15
CA ILE A 177 -12.52 -10.24 0.52
C ILE A 177 -13.14 -9.16 1.41
N SER A 178 -14.23 -9.46 2.11
CA SER A 178 -14.79 -8.51 3.08
C SER A 178 -13.77 -8.19 4.16
N VAL A 179 -13.03 -9.18 4.67
CA VAL A 179 -11.93 -8.97 5.63
C VAL A 179 -10.84 -8.07 5.04
N ILE A 180 -10.47 -8.21 3.77
CA ILE A 180 -9.47 -7.33 3.14
C ILE A 180 -9.99 -5.88 3.05
N ILE A 181 -11.23 -5.70 2.61
CA ILE A 181 -11.85 -4.36 2.49
C ILE A 181 -11.99 -3.72 3.88
N ASP A 182 -12.47 -4.48 4.86
CA ASP A 182 -12.62 -4.02 6.23
C ASP A 182 -11.28 -3.63 6.82
N ASN A 183 -10.20 -4.40 6.58
CA ASN A 183 -8.85 -4.02 7.02
C ASN A 183 -8.39 -2.70 6.38
N LEU A 184 -8.63 -2.51 5.08
CA LEU A 184 -8.30 -1.24 4.38
C LEU A 184 -9.08 -0.06 4.95
N LEU A 185 -10.37 -0.25 5.26
CA LEU A 185 -11.22 0.78 5.87
C LEU A 185 -10.79 1.10 7.31
N ILE A 186 -10.57 0.07 8.13
CA ILE A 186 -10.08 0.19 9.50
C ILE A 186 -8.73 0.92 9.52
N PHE A 187 -7.83 0.57 8.60
CA PHE A 187 -6.55 1.26 8.44
C PHE A 187 -6.75 2.75 8.15
N SER A 188 -7.63 3.08 7.20
CA SER A 188 -7.95 4.48 6.86
C SER A 188 -8.50 5.25 8.07
N ASP A 189 -9.42 4.65 8.82
CA ASP A 189 -10.03 5.27 10.00
C ASP A 189 -9.02 5.46 11.15
N ILE A 190 -8.20 4.45 11.41
CA ILE A 190 -7.11 4.53 12.39
C ILE A 190 -6.14 5.63 11.99
N PHE A 191 -5.74 5.66 10.72
CA PHE A 191 -4.84 6.68 10.19
C PHE A 191 -5.41 8.09 10.41
N VAL A 192 -6.65 8.34 9.98
CA VAL A 192 -7.32 9.63 10.17
C VAL A 192 -7.42 9.99 11.65
N THR A 193 -7.73 9.02 12.50
CA THR A 193 -7.83 9.20 13.95
C THR A 193 -6.47 9.54 14.58
N MET A 194 -5.39 8.86 14.18
CA MET A 194 -4.03 9.16 14.59
C MET A 194 -3.64 10.59 14.18
N PHE A 195 -3.92 10.98 12.93
CA PHE A 195 -3.69 12.35 12.48
C PHE A 195 -4.44 13.38 13.32
N ARG A 196 -5.72 13.14 13.62
CA ARG A 196 -6.54 14.02 14.47
C ARG A 196 -5.95 14.14 15.88
N ILE A 197 -5.50 13.02 16.47
CA ILE A 197 -4.87 13.01 17.80
C ILE A 197 -3.57 13.82 17.78
N VAL A 198 -2.70 13.57 16.79
CA VAL A 198 -1.44 14.30 16.62
C VAL A 198 -1.69 15.79 16.48
N ILE A 199 -2.65 16.21 15.66
CA ILE A 199 -3.03 17.62 15.51
C ILE A 199 -3.53 18.19 16.83
N LYS A 200 -4.41 17.49 17.57
CA LYS A 200 -4.90 17.95 18.88
C LYS A 200 -3.78 18.12 19.89
N VAL A 201 -2.89 17.13 20.02
CA VAL A 201 -1.71 17.20 20.91
C VAL A 201 -0.84 18.39 20.54
N LYS A 202 -0.57 18.60 19.25
CA LYS A 202 0.19 19.76 18.76
C LYS A 202 -0.48 21.10 19.08
N ILE A 203 -1.81 21.19 18.98
CA ILE A 203 -2.57 22.41 19.35
C ILE A 203 -2.46 22.68 20.85
N VAL A 204 -2.59 21.65 21.69
CA VAL A 204 -2.48 21.77 23.16
C VAL A 204 -1.07 22.22 23.55
N LEU A 205 -0.03 21.63 22.96
CA LEU A 205 1.37 21.97 23.24
C LEU A 205 1.81 23.34 22.69
N ARG A 206 0.97 24.01 21.90
CA ARG A 206 1.22 25.36 21.38
C ARG A 206 0.68 26.47 22.30
N LYS A 207 -0.16 26.11 23.28
CA LYS A 207 -0.60 27.00 24.37
C LYS A 207 0.41 26.96 25.51
#